data_AF-A0AAD8TM53-F1
#
_entry.id   AF-A0AAD8TM53-F1
#
_cell.length_a   1.000
_cell.length_b   1.000
_cell.length_c   1.000
_cell.angle_alpha   90.00
_cell.angle_beta   90.00
_cell.angle_gamma   90.00
#
_symmetry.space_group_name_H-M   'P 1'
#
loop_
_entity.id
_entity.type
_entity.pdbx_description
1 polymer ?
#
loop_
_entity_poly.entity_id
_entity_poly.type
_entity_poly.pdbx_seq_one_letter_code
_entity_poly.pdbx_strand_id
1 'polypeptide(L)'
;MSRVRDRTEDYKDSVRVAALSHGYTESQLAALMSSFIIRKPSPRSPFTNAAVKTLESIRELEKFIVKHRKDYVDMHRTTEQERDTIEHEVGVFVKACKEQIDILKNRIHEDERNKRAKTWLGTSDENSRLDLIAHQHGVVLILSERLHSVTAQFDRLRSMRFQEAINRAMPRKKFKKKPETKLAETPKSNLVLQSDVSKSGDQEVSTAPLRVQEQLLDDETRALQVELSNLLDTVQETETKMIEMSALNHLMSTHVLQQAQQIQYLYDQAVEATNNVERGNKELSQAIQRNSSSRTFLLLFFFVLTFSVLFLDWYKN
;
A
#
# COMPACT_ATOMS: atom_id res chain seq x y z
N MET A 1 -8.25 -41.68 10.45
CA MET A 1 -7.12 -40.75 10.20
C MET A 1 -5.94 -41.57 9.71
N SER A 2 -5.69 -41.60 8.40
CA SER A 2 -4.52 -42.26 7.82
C SER A 2 -3.26 -41.48 8.25
N ARG A 3 -2.40 -42.13 9.03
CA ARG A 3 -1.05 -41.61 9.31
C ARG A 3 -0.30 -41.53 7.97
N VAL A 4 -0.08 -40.32 7.47
CA VAL A 4 0.81 -40.09 6.33
C VAL A 4 2.20 -40.56 6.76
N ARG A 5 2.64 -41.71 6.24
CA ARG A 5 3.99 -42.23 6.47
C ARG A 5 4.96 -41.29 5.77
N ASP A 6 5.95 -40.78 6.50
CA ASP A 6 7.04 -40.03 5.89
C ASP A 6 7.82 -40.97 4.95
N ARG A 7 7.83 -40.64 3.65
CA ARG A 7 8.50 -41.39 2.59
C ARG A 7 9.74 -40.67 2.06
N THR A 8 10.25 -39.70 2.81
CA THR A 8 11.44 -38.94 2.41
C THR A 8 12.65 -39.85 2.22
N GLU A 9 12.82 -40.87 3.06
CA GLU A 9 13.91 -41.86 2.91
C GLU A 9 13.69 -42.79 1.72
N ASP A 10 12.47 -43.32 1.51
CA ASP A 10 12.13 -44.11 0.31
C ASP A 10 12.47 -43.34 -0.99
N TYR A 11 12.20 -42.04 -1.00
CA TYR A 11 12.53 -41.16 -2.12
C TYR A 11 14.04 -40.98 -2.30
N LYS A 12 14.80 -40.71 -1.23
CA LYS A 12 16.27 -40.60 -1.29
C LYS A 12 16.91 -41.89 -1.80
N ASP A 13 16.44 -43.04 -1.34
CA ASP A 13 16.92 -44.35 -1.78
C ASP A 13 16.60 -44.59 -3.26
N SER A 14 15.40 -44.24 -3.72
CA SER A 14 15.01 -44.32 -5.12
C SER A 14 15.88 -43.43 -6.02
N VAL A 15 16.17 -42.20 -5.57
CA VAL A 15 17.06 -41.27 -6.28
C VAL A 15 18.49 -41.81 -6.32
N ARG A 16 18.99 -42.42 -5.23
CA ARG A 16 20.32 -43.04 -5.19
C ARG A 16 20.43 -44.16 -6.21
N VAL A 17 19.44 -45.05 -6.27
CA VAL A 17 19.40 -46.17 -7.23
C VAL A 17 19.35 -45.65 -8.67
N ALA A 18 18.53 -44.63 -8.94
CA ALA A 18 18.43 -44.03 -10.27
C ALA A 18 19.72 -43.30 -10.70
N ALA A 19 20.41 -42.63 -9.78
CA ALA A 19 21.68 -41.95 -10.08
C ALA A 19 22.79 -42.96 -10.40
N LEU A 20 22.85 -44.07 -9.67
CA LEU A 20 23.78 -45.17 -9.94
C LEU A 20 23.50 -45.82 -11.31
N SER A 21 22.22 -46.01 -11.67
CA SER A 21 21.87 -46.57 -12.99
C SER A 21 22.21 -45.64 -14.16
N HIS A 22 22.31 -44.33 -13.91
CA HIS A 22 22.74 -43.33 -14.90
C HIS A 22 24.26 -43.08 -14.90
N GLY A 23 25.05 -43.85 -14.13
CA GLY A 23 26.51 -43.77 -14.14
C GLY A 23 27.11 -42.59 -13.38
N TYR A 24 26.41 -42.06 -12.38
CA TYR A 24 26.95 -40.98 -11.54
C TYR A 24 28.18 -41.46 -10.75
N THR A 25 29.22 -40.63 -10.68
CA THR A 25 30.40 -40.92 -9.85
C THR A 25 30.07 -40.81 -8.35
N GLU A 26 30.87 -41.46 -7.50
CA GLU A 26 30.69 -41.40 -6.03
C GLU A 26 30.68 -39.96 -5.49
N SER A 27 31.49 -39.08 -6.08
CA SER A 27 31.52 -37.64 -5.79
C SER A 27 30.23 -36.91 -6.20
N GLN A 28 29.65 -37.24 -7.36
CA GLN A 28 28.38 -36.67 -7.83
C GLN A 28 27.20 -37.17 -7.00
N LEU A 29 27.23 -38.44 -6.57
CA LEU A 29 26.24 -39.01 -5.69
C LEU A 29 26.25 -38.35 -4.30
N ALA A 30 27.44 -38.12 -3.73
CA ALA A 30 27.58 -37.38 -2.46
C ALA A 30 27.09 -35.93 -2.58
N ALA A 31 27.38 -35.25 -3.70
CA ALA A 31 26.85 -33.91 -3.98
C ALA A 31 25.32 -33.89 -4.13
N LEU A 32 24.74 -34.90 -4.79
CA LEU A 32 23.29 -35.06 -4.93
C LEU A 32 22.63 -35.33 -3.57
N MET A 33 23.18 -36.25 -2.78
CA MET A 33 22.65 -36.61 -1.46
C MET A 33 22.75 -35.44 -0.46
N SER A 34 23.85 -34.68 -0.49
CA SER A 34 24.00 -33.48 0.35
C SER A 34 23.02 -32.34 -0.03
N SER A 35 22.62 -32.26 -1.30
CA SER A 35 21.60 -31.28 -1.74
C SER A 35 20.21 -31.51 -1.11
N PHE A 36 19.91 -32.73 -0.66
CA PHE A 36 18.68 -33.04 0.07
C PHE A 36 18.73 -32.60 1.54
N ILE A 37 19.93 -32.40 2.09
CA ILE A 37 20.13 -31.96 3.48
C ILE A 37 20.07 -30.43 3.55
N ILE A 38 20.69 -29.75 2.58
CA ILE A 38 20.73 -28.29 2.50
C ILE A 38 20.06 -27.87 1.19
N ARG A 39 18.81 -27.41 1.27
CA ARG A 39 18.13 -26.82 0.11
C ARG A 39 18.99 -25.66 -0.39
N LYS A 40 19.58 -25.81 -1.58
CA LYS A 40 20.25 -24.70 -2.25
C LYS A 40 19.19 -23.63 -2.50
N PRO A 41 19.35 -22.38 -2.00
CA PRO A 41 18.38 -21.35 -2.26
C PRO A 41 18.32 -21.13 -3.78
N SER A 42 17.11 -21.24 -4.34
CA SER A 42 16.90 -20.95 -5.76
C SER A 42 17.38 -19.52 -6.04
N PRO A 43 18.11 -19.28 -7.15
CA PRO A 43 18.52 -17.93 -7.51
C PRO A 43 17.28 -17.04 -7.60
N ARG A 44 17.28 -15.94 -6.85
CA ARG A 44 16.18 -14.99 -6.86
C ARG A 44 16.00 -14.42 -8.25
N SER A 45 14.75 -14.34 -8.70
CA SER A 45 14.44 -13.70 -9.97
C SER A 45 14.87 -12.22 -9.95
N PRO A 46 15.18 -11.61 -11.11
CA PRO A 46 15.49 -10.18 -11.18
C PRO A 46 14.34 -9.31 -10.63
N PHE A 47 13.09 -9.77 -10.78
CA PHE A 47 11.93 -9.14 -10.16
C PHE A 47 12.01 -9.18 -8.63
N THR A 48 12.26 -10.36 -8.05
CA THR A 48 12.36 -10.54 -6.59
C THR A 48 13.49 -9.70 -6.01
N ASN A 49 14.65 -9.62 -6.68
CA ASN A 49 15.77 -8.79 -6.22
C ASN A 49 15.41 -7.29 -6.24
N ALA A 50 14.74 -6.82 -7.29
CA ALA A 50 14.27 -5.44 -7.35
C ALA A 50 13.23 -5.14 -6.25
N ALA A 51 12.26 -6.03 -6.04
CA ALA A 51 11.25 -5.90 -4.99
C ALA A 51 11.86 -5.86 -3.58
N VAL A 52 12.87 -6.70 -3.30
CA VAL A 52 13.59 -6.68 -2.02
C VAL A 52 14.34 -5.37 -1.81
N LYS A 53 14.98 -4.83 -2.86
CA LYS A 53 15.66 -3.54 -2.80
C LYS A 53 14.69 -2.39 -2.51
N THR A 54 13.51 -2.41 -3.12
CA THR A 54 12.44 -1.43 -2.84
C THR A 54 11.96 -1.54 -1.40
N LEU A 55 11.79 -2.76 -0.88
CA LEU A 55 11.42 -2.97 0.53
C LEU A 55 12.48 -2.43 1.49
N GLU A 56 13.77 -2.61 1.18
CA GLU A 56 14.87 -2.04 1.96
C GLU A 56 14.81 -0.51 1.98
N SER A 57 14.55 0.11 0.83
CA SER A 57 14.40 1.56 0.71
C SER A 57 13.22 2.09 1.55
N ILE A 58 12.08 1.38 1.55
CA ILE A 58 10.91 1.72 2.38
C ILE A 58 11.24 1.61 3.88
N ARG A 59 12.02 0.59 4.28
CA ARG A 59 12.45 0.42 5.69
C ARG A 59 13.43 1.51 6.13
N GLU A 60 14.29 1.98 5.23
CA GLU A 60 15.17 3.11 5.50
C GLU A 60 14.37 4.39 5.72
N LEU A 61 13.35 4.65 4.89
CA LEU A 61 12.42 5.75 5.06
C LEU A 61 11.67 5.67 6.42
N GLU A 62 11.18 4.48 6.79
CA GLU A 62 10.51 4.29 8.08
C GLU A 62 11.46 4.59 9.26
N LYS A 63 12.69 4.08 9.21
CA LYS A 63 13.71 4.36 10.24
C LYS A 63 14.04 5.85 10.31
N PHE A 64 14.13 6.52 9.16
CA PHE A 64 14.37 7.95 9.07
C PHE A 64 13.25 8.75 9.75
N ILE A 65 11.98 8.46 9.43
CA ILE A 65 10.81 9.12 10.03
C ILE A 65 10.79 8.91 11.56
N VAL A 66 11.03 7.70 12.03
CA VAL A 66 11.03 7.40 13.48
C VAL A 66 12.16 8.14 14.20
N LYS A 67 13.36 8.21 13.59
CA LYS A 67 14.52 8.92 14.15
C LYS A 67 14.25 10.42 14.27
N HIS A 68 13.67 11.02 13.22
CA HIS A 68 13.42 12.47 13.16
C HIS A 68 12.07 12.89 13.75
N ARG A 69 11.25 11.97 14.26
CA ARG A 69 9.91 12.27 14.80
C ARG A 69 9.93 13.37 15.87
N LYS A 70 10.84 13.27 16.85
CA LYS A 70 10.93 14.26 17.95
C LYS A 70 11.44 15.60 17.43
N ASP A 71 12.48 15.55 16.61
CA ASP A 71 13.07 16.74 15.98
C ASP A 71 12.07 17.47 15.08
N TYR A 72 11.13 16.74 14.47
CA TYR A 72 10.13 17.31 13.57
C TYR A 72 8.92 17.93 14.32
N VAL A 73 8.45 17.29 15.40
CA VAL A 73 7.29 17.77 16.18
C VAL A 73 7.68 18.84 17.19
N ASP A 74 8.83 18.73 17.85
CA ASP A 74 9.20 19.63 18.94
C ASP A 74 9.69 20.99 18.40
N MET A 75 8.89 22.03 18.59
CA MET A 75 9.17 23.38 18.08
C MET A 75 10.51 23.95 18.55
N HIS A 76 10.92 23.65 19.78
CA HIS A 76 12.10 24.22 20.44
C HIS A 76 13.40 23.47 20.16
N ARG A 77 13.33 22.37 19.42
CA ARG A 77 14.46 21.46 19.21
C ARG A 77 15.13 21.66 17.85
N THR A 78 14.40 22.16 16.87
CA THR A 78 14.87 22.37 15.49
C THR A 78 14.36 23.68 14.90
N THR A 79 15.06 24.15 13.88
CA THR A 79 14.65 25.30 13.06
C THR A 79 13.61 24.89 12.01
N GLU A 80 12.83 25.85 11.50
CA GLU A 80 11.87 25.60 10.41
C GLU A 80 12.57 25.08 9.14
N GLN A 81 13.77 25.58 8.85
CA GLN A 81 14.58 25.14 7.71
C GLN A 81 14.99 23.67 7.80
N GLU A 82 15.35 23.18 8.99
CA GLU A 82 15.68 21.77 9.22
C GLU A 82 14.45 20.88 9.05
N ARG A 83 13.26 21.36 9.42
CA ARG A 83 12.00 20.63 9.21
C ARG A 83 11.63 20.54 7.74
N ASP A 84 11.79 21.62 7.00
CA ASP A 84 11.55 21.64 5.55
C ASP A 84 12.55 20.72 4.82
N THR A 85 13.77 20.61 5.33
CA THR A 85 14.76 19.63 4.83
C THR A 85 14.29 18.19 5.07
N ILE A 86 13.78 17.88 6.27
CA ILE A 86 13.20 16.56 6.60
C ILE A 86 12.02 16.24 5.67
N GLU A 87 11.11 17.21 5.44
CA GLU A 87 9.97 17.04 4.52
C GLU A 87 10.42 16.79 3.09
N HIS A 88 11.43 17.55 2.62
CA HIS A 88 11.99 17.37 1.29
C HIS A 88 12.61 15.98 1.12
N GLU A 89 13.43 15.54 2.08
CA GLU A 89 14.05 14.21 2.04
C GLU A 89 12.99 13.10 2.02
N VAL A 90 11.98 13.16 2.89
CA VAL A 90 10.85 12.21 2.88
C VAL A 90 10.14 12.23 1.53
N GLY A 91 9.89 13.41 0.95
CA GLY A 91 9.29 13.55 -0.37
C GLY A 91 10.10 12.87 -1.48
N VAL A 92 11.43 13.03 -1.47
CA VAL A 92 12.35 12.39 -2.42
C VAL A 92 12.33 10.86 -2.25
N PHE A 93 12.40 10.35 -1.03
CA PHE A 93 12.33 8.91 -0.75
C PHE A 93 11.01 8.29 -1.23
N VAL A 94 9.88 8.93 -0.93
CA VAL A 94 8.56 8.45 -1.34
C VAL A 94 8.44 8.42 -2.87
N LYS A 95 8.89 9.46 -3.56
CA LYS A 95 8.91 9.51 -5.03
C LYS A 95 9.79 8.40 -5.62
N ALA A 96 11.00 8.22 -5.11
CA ALA A 96 11.91 7.17 -5.57
C ALA A 96 11.35 5.75 -5.34
N CYS A 97 10.74 5.50 -4.18
CA CYS A 97 10.10 4.21 -3.89
C CYS A 97 8.89 3.98 -4.81
N LYS A 98 8.08 5.01 -5.06
CA LYS A 98 6.95 4.94 -6.00
C LYS A 98 7.42 4.59 -7.41
N GLU A 99 8.45 5.26 -7.92
CA GLU A 99 9.00 4.98 -9.25
C GLU A 99 9.49 3.53 -9.37
N GLN A 100 10.14 3.00 -8.34
CA GLN A 100 10.56 1.59 -8.32
C GLN A 100 9.36 0.63 -8.37
N ILE A 101 8.29 0.93 -7.63
CA ILE A 101 7.04 0.16 -7.65
C ILE A 101 6.39 0.22 -9.04
N ASP A 102 6.38 1.39 -9.67
CA ASP A 102 5.84 1.57 -11.03
C ASP A 102 6.66 0.79 -12.07
N ILE A 103 7.99 0.73 -11.93
CA ILE A 103 8.85 -0.12 -12.77
C ILE A 103 8.50 -1.61 -12.59
N LEU A 104 8.30 -2.06 -11.36
CA LEU A 104 7.90 -3.44 -11.08
C LEU A 104 6.54 -3.75 -11.71
N LYS A 105 5.57 -2.83 -11.59
CA LYS A 105 4.24 -2.94 -12.20
C LYS A 105 4.32 -3.02 -13.73
N ASN A 106 5.10 -2.15 -14.35
CA ASN A 106 5.26 -2.12 -15.81
C ASN A 106 5.89 -3.41 -16.33
N ARG A 107 6.88 -3.96 -15.61
CA ARG A 107 7.46 -5.28 -15.94
C ARG A 107 6.43 -6.40 -15.92
N ILE A 108 5.50 -6.39 -14.97
CA ILE A 108 4.42 -7.39 -14.93
C ILE A 108 3.51 -7.23 -16.15
N HIS A 109 3.11 -6.01 -16.50
CA HIS A 109 2.28 -5.77 -17.68
C HIS A 109 2.98 -6.10 -19.01
N GLU A 110 4.28 -5.84 -19.12
CA GLU A 110 5.09 -6.25 -20.27
C GLU A 110 5.18 -7.77 -20.36
N ASP A 111 5.41 -8.46 -19.24
CA ASP A 111 5.39 -9.91 -19.17
C ASP A 111 4.04 -10.49 -19.57
N GLU A 112 2.94 -9.90 -19.11
CA GLU A 112 1.57 -10.27 -19.51
C GLU A 112 1.38 -10.10 -21.03
N ARG A 113 1.78 -8.96 -21.61
CA ARG A 113 1.64 -8.67 -23.06
C ARG A 113 2.51 -9.57 -23.94
N ASN A 114 3.81 -9.63 -23.64
CA ASN A 114 4.78 -10.42 -24.39
C ASN A 114 4.45 -11.92 -24.36
N LYS A 115 3.85 -12.40 -23.26
CA LYS A 115 3.49 -13.81 -23.13
C LYS A 115 2.12 -14.11 -23.74
N ARG A 116 1.13 -13.21 -23.70
CA ARG A 116 -0.12 -13.34 -24.49
C ARG A 116 0.16 -13.46 -25.99
N ALA A 117 1.14 -12.73 -26.52
CA ALA A 117 1.57 -12.85 -27.91
C ALA A 117 2.21 -14.22 -28.24
N LYS A 118 2.77 -14.93 -27.25
CA LYS A 118 3.42 -16.23 -27.40
C LYS A 118 2.51 -17.43 -27.07
N THR A 119 1.37 -17.22 -26.41
CA THR A 119 0.43 -18.27 -25.99
C THR A 119 -0.35 -18.93 -27.15
N TRP A 120 -0.02 -18.69 -28.42
CA TRP A 120 -0.60 -19.45 -29.55
C TRP A 120 -0.34 -20.97 -29.43
N LEU A 121 0.74 -21.40 -28.76
CA LEU A 121 1.07 -22.80 -28.54
C LEU A 121 0.70 -23.22 -27.10
N GLY A 122 -0.58 -23.56 -26.90
CA GLY A 122 -1.16 -23.99 -25.63
C GLY A 122 -0.43 -25.20 -25.03
N THR A 123 0.36 -24.95 -23.99
CA THR A 123 1.08 -25.98 -23.23
C THR A 123 0.77 -25.84 -21.74
N SER A 124 0.79 -26.99 -21.06
CA SER A 124 0.37 -27.28 -19.67
C SER A 124 0.96 -26.40 -18.54
N ASP A 125 1.72 -25.36 -18.84
CA ASP A 125 2.38 -24.44 -17.89
C ASP A 125 1.46 -23.28 -17.45
N GLU A 126 0.21 -23.24 -17.91
CA GLU A 126 -0.68 -22.07 -17.74
C GLU A 126 -1.06 -21.79 -16.27
N ASN A 127 -1.15 -22.82 -15.41
CA ASN A 127 -1.48 -22.65 -13.99
C ASN A 127 -0.31 -22.11 -13.16
N SER A 128 0.89 -22.70 -13.30
CA SER A 128 2.13 -22.18 -12.69
C SER A 128 2.40 -20.74 -13.10
N ARG A 129 1.94 -20.34 -14.29
CA ARG A 129 2.05 -18.98 -14.83
C ARG A 129 1.07 -18.01 -14.18
N LEU A 130 -0.19 -18.40 -13.96
CA LEU A 130 -1.16 -17.58 -13.22
C LEU A 130 -0.70 -17.37 -11.77
N ASP A 131 -0.20 -18.42 -11.13
CA ASP A 131 0.34 -18.34 -9.77
C ASP A 131 1.53 -17.37 -9.68
N LEU A 132 2.43 -17.38 -10.68
CA LEU A 132 3.56 -16.47 -10.73
C LEU A 132 3.11 -15.01 -10.90
N ILE A 133 2.16 -14.74 -11.79
CA ILE A 133 1.63 -13.40 -12.05
C ILE A 133 0.88 -12.89 -10.82
N ALA A 134 0.04 -13.72 -10.20
CA ALA A 134 -0.65 -13.40 -8.95
C ALA A 134 0.33 -13.10 -7.82
N HIS A 135 1.39 -13.90 -7.68
CA HIS A 135 2.46 -13.65 -6.72
C HIS A 135 3.16 -12.30 -6.99
N GLN A 136 3.50 -11.99 -8.24
CA GLN A 136 4.14 -10.72 -8.59
C GLN A 136 3.26 -9.51 -8.28
N HIS A 137 1.97 -9.56 -8.65
CA HIS A 137 1.01 -8.50 -8.29
C HIS A 137 0.86 -8.38 -6.78
N GLY A 138 0.76 -9.51 -6.05
CA GLY A 138 0.72 -9.53 -4.58
C GLY A 138 1.94 -8.85 -3.94
N VAL A 139 3.14 -9.06 -4.48
CA VAL A 139 4.35 -8.38 -4.02
C VAL A 139 4.25 -6.86 -4.23
N VAL A 140 3.78 -6.39 -5.38
CA VAL A 140 3.60 -4.96 -5.67
C VAL A 140 2.56 -4.33 -4.74
N LEU A 141 1.47 -5.05 -4.43
CA LEU A 141 0.46 -4.60 -3.46
C LEU A 141 1.06 -4.42 -2.07
N ILE A 142 1.79 -5.42 -1.58
CA ILE A 142 2.42 -5.35 -0.25
C ILE A 142 3.40 -4.17 -0.20
N LEU A 143 4.22 -3.97 -1.24
CA LEU A 143 5.14 -2.83 -1.29
C LEU A 143 4.39 -1.49 -1.29
N SER A 144 3.32 -1.38 -2.08
CA SER A 144 2.49 -0.17 -2.17
C SER A 144 1.80 0.14 -0.85
N GLU A 145 1.25 -0.87 -0.17
CA GLU A 145 0.62 -0.75 1.14
C GLU A 145 1.62 -0.34 2.22
N ARG A 146 2.82 -0.94 2.22
CA ARG A 146 3.89 -0.57 3.17
C ARG A 146 4.34 0.87 2.97
N LEU A 147 4.58 1.28 1.73
CA LEU A 147 4.95 2.65 1.42
C LEU A 147 3.84 3.63 1.82
N HIS A 148 2.58 3.32 1.51
CA HIS A 148 1.43 4.12 1.93
C HIS A 148 1.32 4.24 3.46
N SER A 149 1.51 3.13 4.20
CA SER A 149 1.51 3.14 5.66
C SER A 149 2.58 4.07 6.24
N VAL A 150 3.79 4.05 5.70
CA VAL A 150 4.90 4.90 6.14
C VAL A 150 4.62 6.38 5.80
N THR A 151 4.13 6.67 4.58
CA THR A 151 3.73 8.04 4.19
C THR A 151 2.59 8.57 5.06
N ALA A 152 1.58 7.74 5.35
CA ALA A 152 0.47 8.12 6.22
C ALA A 152 0.91 8.39 7.67
N GLN A 153 1.91 7.68 8.18
CA GLN A 153 2.51 7.98 9.48
C GLN A 153 3.16 9.37 9.49
N PHE A 154 3.89 9.72 8.43
CA PHE A 154 4.49 11.04 8.29
C PHE A 154 3.45 12.15 8.14
N ASP A 155 2.41 11.94 7.33
CA ASP A 155 1.30 12.91 7.18
C ASP A 155 0.60 13.22 8.50
N ARG A 156 0.48 12.24 9.41
CA ARG A 156 -0.05 12.49 10.76
C ARG A 156 0.86 13.40 11.58
N LEU A 157 2.18 13.20 11.53
CA LEU A 157 3.14 14.07 12.22
C LEU A 157 3.03 15.51 11.71
N ARG A 158 2.93 15.65 10.39
CA ARG A 158 2.80 16.92 9.71
C ARG A 158 1.47 17.63 10.04
N SER A 159 0.36 16.89 10.06
CA SER A 159 -0.95 17.42 10.49
C SER A 159 -0.93 17.95 11.92
N MET A 160 -0.26 17.27 12.85
CA MET A 160 -0.09 17.76 14.23
C MET A 160 0.68 19.08 14.27
N ARG A 161 1.78 19.21 13.50
CA ARG A 161 2.55 20.45 13.37
C ARG A 161 1.68 21.60 12.85
N PHE A 162 0.94 21.36 11.77
CA PHE A 162 0.07 22.38 11.18
C PHE A 162 -1.04 22.81 12.13
N GLN A 163 -1.66 21.87 12.84
CA GLN A 163 -2.67 22.20 13.84
C GLN A 163 -2.09 23.07 14.96
N GLU A 164 -0.86 22.81 15.40
CA GLU A 164 -0.16 23.62 16.39
C GLU A 164 0.20 25.02 15.87
N ALA A 165 0.64 25.13 14.61
CA ALA A 165 0.91 26.40 13.95
C ALA A 165 -0.36 27.26 13.84
N ILE A 166 -1.49 26.68 13.42
CA ILE A 166 -2.80 27.36 13.32
C ILE A 166 -3.29 27.79 14.72
N ASN A 167 -3.21 26.90 15.71
CA ASN A 167 -3.63 27.20 17.09
C ASN A 167 -2.80 28.33 17.72
N ARG A 168 -1.56 28.53 17.27
CA ARG A 168 -0.68 29.63 17.70
C ARG A 168 -0.94 30.92 16.93
N ALA A 169 -1.15 30.82 15.62
CA ALA A 169 -1.45 31.94 14.73
C ALA A 169 -2.83 32.55 15.03
N MET A 170 -3.79 31.76 15.54
CA MET A 170 -5.03 32.31 16.08
C MET A 170 -4.75 33.05 17.39
N PRO A 171 -4.93 34.39 17.45
CA PRO A 171 -4.83 35.09 18.70
C PRO A 171 -5.92 34.57 19.63
N ARG A 172 -5.52 33.84 20.69
CA ARG A 172 -6.38 33.63 21.85
C ARG A 172 -6.78 35.03 22.32
N LYS A 173 -8.03 35.43 22.04
CA LYS A 173 -8.70 36.59 22.63
C LYS A 173 -8.60 36.47 24.15
N LYS A 174 -7.47 36.86 24.74
CA LYS A 174 -7.39 37.29 26.11
C LYS A 174 -8.06 38.65 26.10
N PHE A 175 -9.39 38.65 26.22
CA PHE A 175 -10.10 39.80 26.74
C PHE A 175 -9.38 40.19 28.03
N LYS A 176 -8.55 41.23 27.97
CA LYS A 176 -7.99 41.86 29.16
C LYS A 176 -9.21 42.39 29.92
N LYS A 177 -9.67 41.66 30.95
CA LYS A 177 -10.57 42.23 31.95
C LYS A 177 -9.83 43.42 32.55
N LYS A 178 -10.29 44.62 32.21
CA LYS A 178 -9.93 45.88 32.87
C LYS A 178 -10.09 45.67 34.38
N PRO A 179 -9.14 46.09 35.23
CA PRO A 179 -9.33 45.98 36.67
C PRO A 179 -10.47 46.91 37.06
N GLU A 180 -11.57 46.35 37.55
CA GLU A 180 -12.66 47.09 38.16
C GLU A 180 -12.15 47.69 39.48
N THR A 181 -11.85 48.99 39.46
CA THR A 181 -11.80 49.79 40.68
C THR A 181 -13.23 49.90 41.21
N LYS A 182 -13.47 49.28 42.37
CA LYS A 182 -14.72 49.41 43.13
C LYS A 182 -14.87 50.86 43.60
N LEU A 183 -15.90 51.56 43.13
CA LEU A 183 -16.62 52.55 43.93
C LEU A 183 -18.12 52.43 43.65
N ALA A 184 -18.87 52.38 44.73
CA ALA A 184 -20.28 52.04 44.82
C ALA A 184 -21.20 53.19 44.41
N GLU A 185 -22.34 52.83 43.80
CA GLU A 185 -23.72 53.26 44.12
C GLU A 185 -24.09 54.76 43.99
N THR A 186 -25.17 55.25 43.35
CA THR A 186 -26.45 54.74 42.79
C THR A 186 -27.07 55.86 41.87
N PRO A 187 -28.38 55.97 41.51
CA PRO A 187 -28.87 55.84 40.11
C PRO A 187 -29.79 56.99 39.62
N LYS A 188 -30.48 56.78 38.47
CA LYS A 188 -31.57 57.57 37.83
C LYS A 188 -31.04 58.60 36.81
N SER A 189 -31.59 58.80 35.60
CA SER A 189 -32.87 58.43 34.97
C SER A 189 -32.81 58.73 33.46
N ASN A 190 -33.51 57.90 32.68
CA ASN A 190 -34.20 58.16 31.40
C ASN A 190 -33.59 59.07 30.32
N LEU A 191 -33.45 58.45 29.13
CA LEU A 191 -33.45 59.09 27.82
C LEU A 191 -34.60 60.08 27.67
N VAL A 192 -34.27 61.33 27.30
CA VAL A 192 -35.02 62.10 26.30
C VAL A 192 -34.00 62.86 25.46
N LEU A 193 -33.82 62.41 24.22
CA LEU A 193 -33.23 63.21 23.14
C LEU A 193 -34.28 64.24 22.74
N GLN A 194 -34.01 65.51 23.01
CA GLN A 194 -34.73 66.61 22.38
C GLN A 194 -33.71 67.52 21.72
N SER A 195 -33.74 67.49 20.39
CA SER A 195 -33.17 68.48 19.50
C SER A 195 -33.80 69.84 19.75
N ASP A 196 -32.99 70.90 19.88
CA ASP A 196 -33.14 72.11 19.05
C ASP A 196 -32.01 73.13 19.27
N VAL A 197 -31.33 73.41 18.16
CA VAL A 197 -30.98 74.73 17.59
C VAL A 197 -30.17 75.74 18.44
N SER A 198 -28.90 75.86 18.00
CA SER A 198 -28.10 77.08 17.76
C SER A 198 -27.75 78.03 18.92
N LYS A 199 -26.44 78.14 19.17
CA LYS A 199 -25.73 79.43 19.14
C LYS A 199 -24.22 79.25 18.90
N SER A 200 -23.79 79.87 17.82
CA SER A 200 -22.42 80.24 17.45
C SER A 200 -21.69 80.97 18.58
N GLY A 201 -20.39 80.68 18.74
CA GLY A 201 -19.47 81.48 19.54
C GLY A 201 -18.21 80.70 19.88
N ASP A 202 -17.13 80.97 19.14
CA ASP A 202 -15.79 80.42 19.33
C ASP A 202 -15.32 80.44 20.79
N GLN A 203 -14.85 79.29 21.28
CA GLN A 203 -13.84 79.28 22.33
C GLN A 203 -12.96 78.04 22.23
N GLU A 204 -11.69 78.30 21.94
CA GLU A 204 -10.57 77.37 21.88
C GLU A 204 -10.48 76.51 23.14
N VAL A 205 -10.78 75.21 23.03
CA VAL A 205 -10.43 74.23 24.05
C VAL A 205 -9.94 72.95 23.37
N SER A 206 -8.61 72.79 23.36
CA SER A 206 -7.88 71.51 23.36
C SER A 206 -8.30 70.44 22.33
N THR A 207 -7.99 70.67 21.05
CA THR A 207 -8.10 69.66 19.96
C THR A 207 -6.85 68.80 19.79
N ALA A 208 -5.83 68.98 20.63
CA ALA A 208 -4.57 68.25 20.55
C ALA A 208 -4.63 66.78 21.05
N PRO A 209 -5.37 66.41 22.11
CA PRO A 209 -5.35 65.02 22.59
C PRO A 209 -6.21 64.06 21.74
N LEU A 210 -7.27 64.56 21.11
CA LEU A 210 -8.21 63.75 20.33
C LEU A 210 -7.66 63.33 18.96
N ARG A 211 -6.95 64.24 18.26
CA ARG A 211 -6.30 63.91 16.98
C ARG A 211 -5.19 62.89 17.14
N VAL A 212 -4.42 62.98 18.23
CA VAL A 212 -3.38 61.99 18.56
C VAL A 212 -4.00 60.64 18.88
N GLN A 213 -5.17 60.61 19.52
CA GLN A 213 -5.88 59.36 19.82
C GLN A 213 -6.49 58.71 18.57
N GLU A 214 -7.09 59.47 17.65
CA GLU A 214 -7.56 58.94 16.37
C GLU A 214 -6.41 58.43 15.50
N GLN A 215 -5.30 59.15 15.47
CA GLN A 215 -4.13 58.79 14.68
C GLN A 215 -3.43 57.52 15.24
N LEU A 216 -3.43 57.35 16.56
CA LEU A 216 -2.90 56.14 17.22
C LEU A 216 -3.83 54.93 16.99
N LEU A 217 -5.15 55.14 16.95
CA LEU A 217 -6.12 54.10 16.59
C LEU A 217 -6.00 53.70 15.11
N ASP A 218 -5.74 54.64 14.20
CA ASP A 218 -5.52 54.36 12.78
C ASP A 218 -4.19 53.65 12.53
N ASP A 219 -3.14 53.97 13.31
CA ASP A 219 -1.89 53.21 13.31
C ASP A 219 -2.07 51.79 13.89
N GLU A 220 -2.89 51.63 14.94
CA GLU A 220 -3.19 50.31 15.53
C GLU A 220 -4.01 49.43 14.57
N THR A 221 -5.02 49.98 13.88
CA THR A 221 -5.78 49.25 12.86
C THR A 221 -4.91 48.87 11.67
N ARG A 222 -4.03 49.78 11.20
CA ARG A 222 -3.05 49.46 10.14
C ARG A 222 -2.08 48.36 10.57
N ALA A 223 -1.56 48.43 11.81
CA ALA A 223 -0.69 47.39 12.35
C ALA A 223 -1.38 46.03 12.43
N LEU A 224 -2.63 45.99 12.89
CA LEU A 224 -3.45 44.77 12.93
C LEU A 224 -3.75 44.23 11.52
N GLN A 225 -3.99 45.11 10.55
CA GLN A 225 -4.25 44.72 9.17
C GLN A 225 -3.00 44.10 8.52
N VAL A 226 -1.82 44.64 8.81
CA VAL A 226 -0.54 44.08 8.37
C VAL A 226 -0.28 42.73 9.06
N GLU A 227 -0.54 42.60 10.35
CA GLU A 227 -0.40 41.33 11.08
C GLU A 227 -1.35 40.26 10.51
N LEU A 228 -2.62 40.61 10.26
CA LEU A 228 -3.59 39.71 9.63
C LEU A 228 -3.20 39.31 8.22
N SER A 229 -2.69 40.24 7.40
CA SER A 229 -2.20 39.93 6.05
C SER A 229 -1.05 38.92 6.11
N ASN A 230 -0.09 39.15 7.00
CA ASN A 230 1.06 38.26 7.16
C ASN A 230 0.65 36.88 7.72
N LEU A 231 -0.33 36.83 8.63
CA LEU A 231 -0.93 35.57 9.09
C LEU A 231 -1.66 34.83 7.96
N LEU A 232 -2.34 35.56 7.07
CA LEU A 232 -3.04 34.96 5.94
C LEU A 232 -2.04 34.38 4.94
N ASP A 233 -0.99 35.12 4.59
CA ASP A 233 0.07 34.66 3.68
C ASP A 233 0.77 33.40 4.21
N THR A 234 1.11 33.38 5.51
CA THR A 234 1.70 32.19 6.15
C THR A 234 0.74 30.99 6.20
N VAL A 235 -0.55 31.22 6.43
CA VAL A 235 -1.57 30.15 6.38
C VAL A 235 -1.73 29.62 4.95
N GLN A 236 -1.76 30.49 3.94
CA GLN A 236 -1.91 30.08 2.55
C GLN A 236 -0.69 29.29 2.03
N GLU A 237 0.52 29.70 2.40
CA GLU A 237 1.74 28.96 2.06
C GLU A 237 1.76 27.58 2.73
N THR A 238 1.38 27.52 4.02
CA THR A 238 1.32 26.25 4.77
C THR A 238 0.22 25.31 4.25
N GLU A 239 -0.92 25.85 3.85
CA GLU A 239 -2.01 25.10 3.20
C GLU A 239 -1.55 24.49 1.88
N THR A 240 -0.89 25.27 1.03
CA THR A 240 -0.41 24.81 -0.28
C THR A 240 0.58 23.65 -0.12
N LYS A 241 1.57 23.78 0.78
CA LYS A 241 2.53 22.71 1.11
C LYS A 241 1.83 21.46 1.66
N MET A 242 0.76 21.62 2.45
CA MET A 242 -0.04 20.50 2.94
C MET A 242 -0.75 19.75 1.80
N ILE A 243 -1.35 20.47 0.86
CA ILE A 243 -2.15 19.88 -0.23
C ILE A 243 -1.29 19.03 -1.17
N GLU A 244 -0.10 19.47 -1.56
CA GLU A 244 0.73 18.75 -2.55
C GLU A 244 1.09 17.32 -2.12
N MET A 245 1.56 17.15 -0.89
CA MET A 245 1.93 15.82 -0.38
C MET A 245 0.69 14.98 -0.01
N SER A 246 -0.39 15.63 0.44
CA SER A 246 -1.67 14.95 0.66
C SER A 246 -2.25 14.41 -0.65
N ALA A 247 -2.07 15.13 -1.76
CA ALA A 247 -2.45 14.67 -3.09
C ALA A 247 -1.62 13.45 -3.52
N LEU A 248 -0.30 13.45 -3.26
CA LEU A 248 0.55 12.29 -3.51
C LEU A 248 0.06 11.06 -2.72
N ASN A 249 -0.20 11.20 -1.43
CA ASN A 249 -0.67 10.11 -0.59
C ASN A 249 -2.06 9.60 -1.02
N HIS A 250 -2.95 10.51 -1.43
CA HIS A 250 -4.25 10.15 -2.00
C HIS A 250 -4.11 9.34 -3.29
N LEU A 251 -3.24 9.76 -4.22
CA LEU A 251 -2.97 9.01 -5.45
C LEU A 251 -2.44 7.60 -5.15
N MET A 252 -1.59 7.46 -4.14
CA MET A 252 -1.09 6.14 -3.71
C MET A 252 -2.19 5.26 -3.13
N SER A 253 -3.11 5.83 -2.34
CA SER A 253 -4.28 5.12 -1.81
C SER A 253 -5.13 4.54 -2.94
N THR A 254 -5.38 5.35 -3.98
CA THR A 254 -6.13 4.92 -5.17
C THR A 254 -5.40 3.81 -5.92
N HIS A 255 -4.08 3.90 -6.07
CA HIS A 255 -3.28 2.85 -6.70
C HIS A 255 -3.29 1.53 -5.90
N VAL A 256 -3.21 1.58 -4.57
CA VAL A 256 -3.29 0.39 -3.70
C VAL A 256 -4.66 -0.28 -3.88
N LEU A 257 -5.75 0.50 -3.88
CA LEU A 257 -7.10 -0.03 -4.09
C LEU A 257 -7.25 -0.70 -5.45
N GLN A 258 -6.76 -0.05 -6.52
CA GLN A 258 -6.79 -0.62 -7.88
C GLN A 258 -6.03 -1.94 -7.95
N GLN A 259 -4.85 -2.02 -7.32
CA GLN A 259 -4.05 -3.25 -7.29
C GLN A 259 -4.74 -4.39 -6.53
N ALA A 260 -5.42 -4.08 -5.42
CA ALA A 260 -6.15 -5.09 -4.65
C ALA A 260 -7.26 -5.74 -5.49
N GLN A 261 -8.00 -4.94 -6.26
CA GLN A 261 -9.02 -5.43 -7.18
C GLN A 261 -8.42 -6.33 -8.28
N GLN A 262 -7.27 -5.93 -8.83
CA GLN A 262 -6.60 -6.71 -9.87
C GLN A 262 -6.11 -8.09 -9.36
N ILE A 263 -5.60 -8.15 -8.13
CA ILE A 263 -5.20 -9.42 -7.51
C ILE A 263 -6.39 -10.32 -7.23
N GLN A 264 -7.52 -9.77 -6.78
CA GLN A 264 -8.73 -10.55 -6.55
C GLN A 264 -9.22 -11.20 -7.84
N TYR A 265 -9.23 -10.46 -8.95
CA TYR A 265 -9.56 -11.01 -10.25
C TYR A 265 -8.60 -12.13 -10.67
N LEU A 266 -7.29 -11.92 -10.53
CA LEU A 266 -6.28 -12.94 -10.86
C LEU A 266 -6.40 -14.19 -9.98
N TYR A 267 -6.75 -14.01 -8.70
CA TYR A 267 -6.99 -15.10 -7.78
C TYR A 267 -8.20 -15.95 -8.21
N ASP A 268 -9.32 -15.31 -8.56
CA ASP A 268 -10.51 -16.02 -9.05
C ASP A 268 -10.19 -16.83 -10.31
N GLN A 269 -9.41 -16.26 -11.24
CA GLN A 269 -8.94 -16.96 -12.43
C GLN A 269 -8.04 -18.16 -12.11
N ALA A 270 -7.12 -18.01 -11.16
CA ALA A 270 -6.22 -19.10 -10.76
C ALA A 270 -6.99 -20.25 -10.09
N VAL A 271 -7.99 -19.93 -9.26
CA VAL A 271 -8.88 -20.92 -8.64
C VAL A 271 -9.71 -21.65 -9.70
N GLU A 272 -10.29 -20.93 -10.66
CA GLU A 272 -11.06 -21.53 -11.76
C GLU A 272 -10.18 -22.44 -12.63
N ALA A 273 -8.98 -21.99 -12.99
CA ALA A 273 -8.03 -22.78 -13.77
C ALA A 273 -7.58 -24.05 -13.02
N THR A 274 -7.34 -23.95 -11.72
CA THR A 274 -6.99 -25.09 -10.86
C THR A 274 -8.14 -26.09 -10.79
N ASN A 275 -9.38 -25.62 -10.58
CA ASN A 275 -10.57 -26.46 -10.58
C ASN A 275 -10.79 -27.15 -11.93
N ASN A 276 -10.56 -26.44 -13.04
CA ASN A 276 -10.66 -27.01 -14.38
C ASN A 276 -9.63 -28.13 -14.62
N VAL A 277 -8.38 -27.96 -14.16
CA VAL A 277 -7.35 -29.01 -14.25
C VAL A 277 -7.67 -30.20 -13.35
N GLU A 278 -8.13 -29.96 -12.11
CA GLU A 278 -8.56 -31.03 -11.20
C GLU A 278 -9.70 -31.85 -11.80
N ARG A 279 -10.73 -31.17 -12.31
CA ARG A 279 -11.85 -31.81 -13.02
C ARG A 279 -11.35 -32.56 -14.25
N GLY A 280 -10.48 -31.97 -15.06
CA GLY A 280 -9.87 -32.60 -16.22
C GLY A 280 -9.13 -33.90 -15.85
N ASN A 281 -8.31 -33.88 -14.80
CA ASN A 281 -7.60 -35.06 -14.30
C ASN A 281 -8.56 -36.16 -13.82
N LYS A 282 -9.67 -35.77 -13.18
CA LYS A 282 -10.71 -36.71 -12.75
C LYS A 282 -11.38 -37.39 -13.95
N GLU A 283 -11.72 -36.63 -14.99
CA GLU A 283 -12.28 -37.18 -16.23
C GLU A 283 -11.27 -38.08 -16.96
N LEU A 284 -9.98 -37.69 -17.00
CA LEU A 284 -8.91 -38.50 -17.59
C LEU A 284 -8.73 -39.83 -16.86
N SER A 285 -8.75 -39.80 -15.52
CA SER A 285 -8.68 -41.01 -14.70
C SER A 285 -9.89 -41.93 -14.94
N GLN A 286 -11.10 -41.36 -15.01
CA GLN A 286 -12.31 -42.12 -15.35
C GLN A 286 -12.24 -42.73 -16.76
N ALA A 287 -11.72 -42.00 -17.75
CA ALA A 287 -11.54 -42.50 -19.11
C ALA A 287 -10.56 -43.67 -19.17
N ILE A 288 -9.43 -43.59 -18.44
CA ILE A 288 -8.45 -44.69 -18.33
C ILE A 288 -9.11 -45.92 -17.68
N GLN A 289 -9.87 -45.73 -16.59
CA GLN A 289 -10.57 -46.82 -15.90
C GLN A 289 -11.63 -47.47 -16.80
N ARG A 290 -12.39 -46.67 -17.55
CA ARG A 290 -13.41 -47.15 -18.50
C ARG A 290 -12.78 -47.91 -19.67
N ASN A 291 -11.62 -47.48 -20.18
CA ASN A 291 -10.89 -48.19 -21.23
C ASN A 291 -10.43 -49.58 -20.76
N SER A 292 -9.88 -49.68 -19.54
CA SER A 292 -9.49 -50.97 -18.97
C SER A 292 -10.69 -51.91 -18.77
N SER A 293 -11.82 -51.37 -18.31
CA SER A 293 -13.06 -52.15 -18.11
C SER A 293 -13.62 -52.67 -19.44
N SER A 294 -13.64 -51.84 -20.49
CA SER A 294 -14.09 -52.22 -21.83
C SER A 294 -13.27 -53.37 -22.41
N ARG A 295 -11.94 -53.34 -22.24
CA ARG A 295 -11.05 -54.42 -22.70
C ARG A 295 -11.36 -55.76 -22.01
N THR A 296 -11.61 -55.73 -20.70
CA THR A 296 -11.99 -56.94 -19.95
C THR A 296 -13.35 -57.49 -20.39
N PHE A 297 -14.33 -56.60 -20.64
CA PHE A 297 -15.64 -57.01 -21.13
C PHE A 297 -15.59 -57.64 -22.52
N LEU A 298 -14.79 -57.08 -23.45
CA LEU A 298 -14.57 -57.64 -24.78
C LEU A 298 -13.94 -59.04 -24.72
N LEU A 299 -12.93 -59.25 -23.87
CA LEU A 299 -12.31 -60.56 -23.69
C LEU A 299 -13.30 -61.60 -23.15
N LEU A 300 -14.14 -61.21 -22.18
CA LEU A 300 -15.18 -62.08 -21.63
C LEU A 300 -16.22 -62.44 -22.70
N PHE A 301 -16.64 -61.47 -23.52
CA PHE A 301 -17.57 -61.71 -24.61
C PHE A 301 -17.05 -62.75 -25.61
N PHE A 302 -15.79 -62.60 -26.05
CA PHE A 302 -15.17 -63.59 -26.95
C PHE A 302 -15.03 -64.97 -26.30
N PHE A 303 -14.70 -65.02 -25.01
CA PHE A 303 -14.64 -66.28 -24.27
C PHE A 303 -15.99 -66.99 -24.22
N VAL A 304 -17.07 -66.27 -23.89
CA VAL A 304 -18.42 -66.86 -23.87
C VAL A 304 -18.86 -67.31 -25.26
N LEU A 305 -18.55 -66.53 -26.29
CA LEU A 305 -18.89 -66.85 -27.68
C LEU A 305 -18.18 -68.12 -28.16
N THR A 306 -16.88 -68.28 -27.89
CA THR A 306 -16.13 -69.48 -28.30
C THR A 306 -16.63 -70.74 -27.61
N PHE A 307 -16.93 -70.67 -26.30
CA PHE A 307 -17.54 -71.79 -25.57
C PHE A 307 -18.95 -72.12 -26.08
N SER A 308 -19.74 -71.12 -26.45
CA SER A 308 -21.08 -71.33 -27.01
C SER A 308 -21.02 -72.05 -28.36
N VAL A 309 -20.07 -71.68 -29.23
CA VAL A 309 -19.85 -72.35 -30.51
C VAL A 309 -19.36 -73.79 -30.30
N LEU A 310 -18.42 -74.00 -29.38
CA LEU A 310 -17.92 -75.34 -29.06
C LEU A 310 -19.02 -76.25 -28.51
N PHE A 311 -19.90 -75.72 -27.66
CA PHE A 311 -21.05 -76.46 -27.12
C PHE A 311 -22.06 -76.81 -28.21
N LEU A 312 -22.35 -75.88 -29.12
CA LEU A 312 -23.21 -76.15 -30.28
C LEU A 312 -22.64 -77.22 -31.20
N ASP A 313 -21.32 -77.21 -31.41
CA ASP A 313 -20.63 -78.23 -32.21
C ASP A 313 -20.68 -79.60 -31.53
N TRP A 314 -20.43 -79.66 -30.21
CA TRP A 314 -20.56 -80.88 -29.42
C TRP A 314 -22.00 -81.41 -29.37
N TYR A 315 -23.00 -80.54 -29.28
CA TYR A 315 -24.40 -80.95 -29.25
C TYR A 315 -24.90 -81.49 -30.60
N LYS A 316 -24.26 -81.08 -31.70
CA LYS A 316 -24.67 -81.43 -33.07
C LYS A 316 -24.00 -82.71 -33.58
N ASN A 317 -22.85 -83.09 -33.01
CA ASN A 317 -22.20 -84.39 -33.18
C ASN A 317 -22.77 -85.43 -32.20
#